data_AF-A0A9D1UNT7-F1
#
_entry.id   AF-A0A9D1UNT7-F1
#
_cell.length_a   1.000
_cell.length_b   1.000
_cell.length_c   1.000
_cell.angle_alpha   90.00
_cell.angle_beta   90.00
_cell.angle_gamma   90.00
#
_symmetry.space_group_name_H-M   'P 1'
#
loop_
_entity.id
_entity.type
_entity.pdbx_description
1 polymer ?
#
loop_
_entity_poly.entity_id
_entity_poly.type
_entity_poly.pdbx_seq_one_letter_code
_entity_poly.pdbx_strand_id
1 'polypeptide(L)'
;MKRINIAKTAAAVALSAACILPLTACAGGNTASGITATYMMSEATYLDEIAWYSNEDVMLVTRDKDTYELYYKRDVFGTTDPGMKGEKTIVYTGTYTSTASADGDATHLDLTLSAPTRIYMEQHGKAFGRDAISTNVMLDTANWTDAMTTVAFPSGSEDGAADFLSQYGREMTITVEDPSLSPDDTTLSYRIVSMPEESLEITGN
;
A
#
# COMPACT_ATOMS: atom_id res chain seq x y z
N MET A 1 -24.61 8.60 1.93
CA MET A 1 -23.62 8.12 0.94
C MET A 1 -23.32 9.28 0.01
N LYS A 2 -22.15 9.91 0.17
CA LYS A 2 -21.75 11.08 -0.63
C LYS A 2 -20.56 10.60 -1.46
N ARG A 3 -20.76 10.42 -2.76
CA ARG A 3 -19.65 10.12 -3.70
C ARG A 3 -18.81 11.39 -3.82
N ILE A 4 -17.53 11.32 -3.44
CA ILE A 4 -16.60 12.42 -3.66
C ILE A 4 -16.11 12.28 -5.10
N ASN A 5 -16.44 13.26 -5.94
CA ASN A 5 -15.86 13.38 -7.28
C ASN A 5 -14.45 13.94 -7.14
N ILE A 6 -13.45 13.07 -7.15
CA ILE A 6 -12.03 13.47 -7.14
C ILE A 6 -11.69 14.09 -8.50
N ALA A 7 -11.25 15.35 -8.49
CA ALA A 7 -10.74 16.02 -9.67
C ALA A 7 -9.39 15.39 -10.06
N LYS A 8 -9.42 14.52 -11.08
CA LYS A 8 -8.26 13.82 -11.63
C LYS A 8 -7.27 14.82 -12.22
N THR A 9 -6.21 15.14 -11.48
CA THR A 9 -5.01 15.74 -12.07
C THR A 9 -4.03 14.60 -12.34
N ALA A 10 -4.08 14.05 -13.56
CA ALA A 10 -3.14 13.03 -14.01
C ALA A 10 -1.76 13.66 -14.25
N ALA A 11 -0.98 13.82 -13.18
CA ALA A 11 0.46 14.00 -13.31
C ALA A 11 1.09 12.62 -13.44
N ALA A 12 1.46 12.24 -14.66
CA ALA A 12 2.28 11.06 -14.92
C ALA A 12 3.67 11.29 -14.31
N VAL A 13 3.83 10.96 -13.02
CA VAL A 13 5.15 10.83 -12.41
C VAL A 13 5.62 9.42 -12.71
N ALA A 14 6.65 9.31 -13.55
CA ALA A 14 7.38 8.07 -13.72
C ALA A 14 8.11 7.75 -12.41
N LEU A 15 7.42 7.11 -11.47
CA LEU A 15 8.05 6.58 -10.27
C LEU A 15 8.91 5.39 -10.73
N SER A 16 10.22 5.60 -10.66
CA SER A 16 11.21 4.60 -11.02
C SER A 16 11.04 3.41 -10.09
N ALA A 17 10.80 2.23 -10.66
CA ALA A 17 10.73 0.94 -9.97
C ALA A 17 12.09 0.60 -9.33
N ALA A 18 12.45 1.29 -8.26
CA ALA A 18 13.65 1.03 -7.48
C ALA A 18 13.30 0.05 -6.37
N CYS A 19 13.65 -1.22 -6.62
CA CYS A 19 13.68 -2.33 -5.67
C CYS A 19 12.32 -2.86 -5.18
N ILE A 20 11.52 -3.44 -6.09
CA ILE A 20 10.56 -4.49 -5.71
C ILE A 20 11.39 -5.75 -5.37
N LEU A 21 11.83 -5.87 -4.12
CA LEU A 21 12.34 -7.15 -3.63
C LEU A 21 11.12 -8.07 -3.47
N PRO A 22 11.01 -9.20 -4.19
CA PRO A 22 10.01 -10.19 -3.87
C PRO A 22 10.32 -10.65 -2.44
N LEU A 23 9.41 -10.41 -1.51
CA LEU A 23 9.46 -10.93 -0.15
C LEU A 23 9.21 -12.45 -0.21
N THR A 24 10.14 -13.19 -0.79
CA THR A 24 10.14 -14.65 -0.83
C THR A 24 10.26 -15.15 0.60
N ALA A 25 9.19 -15.77 1.09
CA ALA A 25 9.26 -16.63 2.26
C ALA A 25 10.28 -17.75 1.95
N CYS A 26 11.46 -17.67 2.56
CA CYS A 26 12.46 -18.73 2.49
C CYS A 26 11.98 -19.95 3.30
N ALA A 27 11.07 -20.72 2.73
CA ALA A 27 10.75 -22.08 3.15
C ALA A 27 10.35 -22.90 1.93
N GLY A 28 11.32 -23.64 1.38
CA GLY A 28 11.10 -24.80 0.51
C GLY A 28 10.35 -24.56 -0.81
N GLY A 29 11.12 -24.37 -1.89
CA GLY A 29 10.73 -24.77 -3.24
C GLY A 29 9.38 -24.27 -3.76
N ASN A 30 9.26 -22.98 -4.04
CA ASN A 30 8.28 -22.49 -5.02
C ASN A 30 8.99 -21.47 -5.91
N THR A 31 8.96 -21.71 -7.21
CA THR A 31 9.24 -20.70 -8.24
C THR A 31 8.50 -19.41 -7.89
N ALA A 32 9.20 -18.29 -7.88
CA ALA A 32 8.59 -16.98 -7.65
C ALA A 32 7.35 -16.83 -8.56
N SER A 33 6.19 -16.56 -7.96
CA SER A 33 4.93 -16.38 -8.69
C SER A 33 5.09 -15.21 -9.67
N GLY A 34 4.79 -15.42 -10.95
CA GLY A 34 4.92 -14.40 -11.99
C GLY A 34 4.02 -13.21 -11.70
N ILE A 35 4.48 -12.00 -12.03
CA ILE A 35 3.63 -10.79 -11.95
C ILE A 35 2.61 -10.87 -13.10
N THR A 36 1.33 -10.75 -12.79
CA THR A 36 0.25 -10.69 -13.77
C THR A 36 -0.06 -9.26 -14.17
N ALA A 37 -0.13 -8.33 -13.21
CA ALA A 37 -0.33 -6.91 -13.46
C ALA A 37 0.21 -6.04 -12.31
N THR A 38 0.47 -4.77 -12.61
CA THR A 38 0.84 -3.75 -11.63
C THR A 38 -0.03 -2.52 -11.84
N TYR A 39 -0.84 -2.18 -10.84
CA TYR A 39 -1.73 -1.02 -10.85
C TYR A 39 -1.20 0.03 -9.90
N MET A 40 -1.25 1.30 -10.29
CA MET A 40 -0.71 2.40 -9.47
C MET A 40 -1.69 3.57 -9.36
N MET A 41 -1.61 4.27 -8.23
CA MET A 41 -2.07 5.64 -8.07
C MET A 41 -1.13 6.41 -7.13
N SER A 42 -1.14 7.73 -7.25
CA SER A 42 -0.26 8.63 -6.49
C SER A 42 -1.02 9.91 -6.16
N GLU A 43 -0.85 10.41 -4.94
CA GLU A 43 -1.42 11.66 -4.48
C GLU A 43 -0.37 12.50 -3.75
N ALA A 44 -0.15 13.71 -4.24
CA ALA A 44 0.73 14.68 -3.61
C ALA A 44 -0.08 15.77 -2.90
N THR A 45 0.17 15.94 -1.60
CA THR A 45 -0.50 16.93 -0.75
C THR A 45 0.52 17.88 -0.14
N TYR A 46 0.16 19.17 -0.08
CA TYR A 46 0.93 20.18 0.65
C TYR A 46 0.41 20.30 2.09
N LEU A 47 1.30 20.08 3.06
CA LEU A 47 1.04 20.16 4.50
C LEU A 47 1.29 21.60 4.98
N ASP A 48 0.28 22.45 4.90
CA ASP A 48 0.39 23.90 5.11
C ASP A 48 0.94 24.26 6.50
N GLU A 49 0.51 23.55 7.55
CA GLU A 49 0.91 23.82 8.94
C GLU A 49 2.42 23.73 9.19
N ILE A 50 3.12 22.89 8.42
CA ILE A 50 4.55 22.60 8.59
C ILE A 50 5.37 22.91 7.33
N ALA A 51 4.72 23.42 6.29
CA ALA A 51 5.29 23.72 4.98
C ALA A 51 6.09 22.55 4.37
N TRP A 52 5.52 21.34 4.37
CA TRP A 52 6.09 20.13 3.77
C TRP A 52 5.19 19.59 2.64
N TYR A 53 5.74 18.76 1.75
CA TYR A 53 4.97 17.95 0.81
C TYR A 53 4.90 16.51 1.32
N SER A 54 3.73 15.88 1.21
CA SER A 54 3.51 14.44 1.41
C SER A 54 3.13 13.84 0.07
N ASN A 55 3.84 12.80 -0.36
CA ASN A 55 3.46 11.98 -1.49
C ASN A 55 3.01 10.61 -1.00
N GLU A 56 1.79 10.22 -1.34
CA GLU A 56 1.22 8.92 -1.04
C GLU A 56 1.08 8.13 -2.33
N ASP A 57 1.87 7.06 -2.46
CA ASP A 57 1.85 6.17 -3.60
C ASP A 57 1.24 4.82 -3.20
N VAL A 58 0.26 4.35 -3.96
CA VAL A 58 -0.30 3.01 -3.81
C VAL A 58 -0.02 2.20 -5.06
N MET A 59 0.59 1.04 -4.88
CA MET A 59 0.89 0.11 -5.96
C MET A 59 0.36 -1.27 -5.59
N LEU A 60 -0.57 -1.79 -6.39
CA LEU A 60 -1.08 -3.13 -6.29
C LEU A 60 -0.41 -4.01 -7.34
N VAL A 61 0.33 -5.02 -6.90
CA VAL A 61 0.93 -6.05 -7.75
C VAL A 61 0.10 -7.32 -7.62
N THR A 62 -0.52 -7.76 -8.71
CA THR A 62 -1.15 -9.09 -8.78
C THR A 62 -0.16 -10.09 -9.35
N ARG A 63 -0.25 -11.34 -8.89
CA ARG A 63 0.65 -12.43 -9.25
C ARG A 63 -0.11 -13.71 -9.51
N ASP A 64 0.56 -14.69 -10.13
CA ASP A 64 -0.03 -16.03 -10.34
C ASP A 64 -0.54 -16.61 -9.01
N LYS A 65 -1.49 -17.55 -9.13
CA LYS A 65 -2.17 -18.19 -7.99
C LYS A 65 -3.00 -17.20 -7.15
N ASP A 66 -3.50 -16.15 -7.80
CA ASP A 66 -4.41 -15.16 -7.21
C ASP A 66 -3.84 -14.52 -5.93
N THR A 67 -2.53 -14.22 -5.94
CA THR A 67 -1.84 -13.56 -4.82
C THR A 67 -1.57 -12.09 -5.13
N TYR A 68 -1.51 -11.26 -4.09
CA TYR A 68 -1.25 -9.83 -4.22
C TYR A 68 -0.17 -9.34 -3.27
N GLU A 69 0.50 -8.26 -3.67
CA GLU A 69 1.25 -7.36 -2.81
C GLU A 69 0.73 -5.94 -3.02
N LEU A 70 0.15 -5.34 -1.97
CA LEU A 70 -0.33 -3.96 -1.98
C LEU A 70 0.67 -3.12 -1.19
N TYR A 71 1.39 -2.26 -1.92
CA TYR A 71 2.34 -1.30 -1.39
C TYR A 71 1.63 0.01 -1.13
N TYR A 72 1.76 0.52 0.09
CA TYR A 72 1.48 1.90 0.45
C TYR A 72 2.81 2.57 0.81
N LYS A 73 3.15 3.64 0.11
CA LYS A 73 4.33 4.45 0.39
C LYS A 73 3.91 5.86 0.74
N ARG A 74 4.51 6.42 1.78
CA ARG A 74 4.38 7.83 2.13
C ARG A 74 5.74 8.47 2.29
N ASP A 75 6.08 9.35 1.36
CA ASP A 75 7.30 10.14 1.40
C ASP A 75 6.99 11.59 1.78
N VAL A 76 7.74 12.14 2.72
CA VAL A 76 7.54 13.52 3.19
C VAL A 76 8.81 14.33 2.96
N PHE A 77 8.67 15.49 2.32
CA PHE A 77 9.78 16.38 1.94
C PHE A 77 9.54 17.81 2.42
N GLY A 78 10.59 18.56 2.74
CA GLY A 78 10.43 19.98 3.04
C GLY A 78 10.26 20.83 1.78
N THR A 79 9.57 21.96 1.88
CA THR A 79 9.43 22.89 0.74
C THR A 79 10.66 23.79 0.55
N THR A 80 11.14 24.40 1.63
CA THR A 80 12.30 25.31 1.61
C THR A 80 13.64 24.60 1.86
N ASP A 81 13.58 23.46 2.54
CA ASP A 81 14.68 22.51 2.71
C ASP A 81 14.23 21.17 2.10
N PRO A 82 14.52 20.91 0.81
CA PRO A 82 14.02 19.77 0.05
C PRO A 82 14.54 18.41 0.53
N GLY A 83 15.31 18.36 1.63
CA GLY A 83 15.69 17.11 2.26
C GLY A 83 14.48 16.29 2.72
N MET A 84 14.60 14.96 2.61
CA MET A 84 13.63 13.98 3.10
C MET A 84 13.37 14.17 4.60
N LYS A 85 12.10 14.19 4.98
CA LYS A 85 11.62 14.40 6.35
C LYS A 85 11.11 13.10 6.96
N GLY A 86 10.58 12.21 6.13
CA GLY A 86 10.33 10.82 6.48
C GLY A 86 9.98 9.99 5.25
N GLU A 87 10.20 8.68 5.38
CA GLU A 87 9.79 7.66 4.42
C GLU A 87 9.07 6.54 5.18
N LYS A 88 7.88 6.15 4.71
CA LYS A 88 7.11 5.03 5.25
C LYS A 88 6.73 4.13 4.09
N THR A 89 6.98 2.83 4.24
CA THR A 89 6.56 1.79 3.30
C THR A 89 5.82 0.72 4.07
N ILE A 90 4.60 0.40 3.64
CA ILE A 90 3.80 -0.70 4.17
C ILE A 90 3.47 -1.63 3.01
N VAL A 91 3.67 -2.92 3.20
CA VAL A 91 3.35 -3.96 2.22
C VAL A 91 2.39 -4.95 2.84
N TYR A 92 1.20 -5.03 2.25
CA TYR A 92 0.18 -6.01 2.58
C TYR A 92 0.26 -7.17 1.59
N THR A 93 0.33 -8.40 2.07
CA THR A 93 0.38 -9.60 1.23
C THR A 93 -0.76 -10.55 1.54
N GLY A 94 -1.42 -11.07 0.52
CA GLY A 94 -2.51 -12.02 0.67
C GLY A 94 -2.98 -12.61 -0.66
N THR A 95 -4.22 -13.08 -0.65
CA THR A 95 -4.93 -13.57 -1.84
C THR A 95 -5.99 -12.58 -2.28
N TYR A 96 -6.37 -12.61 -3.55
CA TYR A 96 -7.44 -11.78 -4.07
C TYR A 96 -8.41 -12.58 -4.94
N THR A 97 -9.59 -12.03 -5.16
CA THR A 97 -10.51 -12.47 -6.21
C THR A 97 -10.78 -11.31 -7.16
N SER A 98 -11.03 -11.62 -8.43
CA SER A 98 -11.30 -10.62 -9.47
C SER A 98 -12.67 -10.82 -10.07
N THR A 99 -13.44 -9.74 -10.21
CA THR A 99 -14.70 -9.69 -10.95
C THR A 99 -14.74 -8.46 -11.85
N ALA A 100 -15.59 -8.47 -12.88
CA ALA A 100 -15.86 -7.26 -13.64
C ALA A 100 -16.47 -6.18 -12.72
N SER A 101 -16.04 -4.93 -12.88
CA SER A 101 -16.58 -3.81 -12.11
C SER A 101 -18.06 -3.58 -12.44
N ALA A 102 -18.84 -3.17 -11.44
CA ALA A 102 -20.25 -2.83 -11.60
C ALA A 102 -20.48 -1.43 -12.21
N ASP A 103 -19.43 -0.67 -12.50
CA ASP A 103 -19.52 0.70 -13.05
C ASP A 103 -19.84 0.75 -14.56
N GLY A 104 -19.80 -0.39 -15.24
CA GLY A 104 -20.14 -0.54 -16.65
C GLY A 104 -18.99 -0.27 -17.61
N ASP A 105 -17.78 0.03 -17.12
CA ASP A 105 -16.59 0.08 -17.96
C ASP A 105 -16.03 -1.34 -18.18
N ALA A 106 -15.81 -1.70 -19.45
CA ALA A 106 -15.37 -3.04 -19.82
C ALA A 106 -13.90 -3.32 -19.44
N THR A 107 -13.11 -2.27 -19.19
CA THR A 107 -11.71 -2.42 -18.74
C THR A 107 -11.55 -2.39 -17.23
N HIS A 108 -12.63 -2.15 -16.48
CA HIS A 108 -12.57 -2.08 -15.04
C HIS A 108 -12.83 -3.43 -14.37
N LEU A 109 -11.96 -3.78 -13.42
CA LEU A 109 -12.08 -4.96 -12.57
C LEU A 109 -12.19 -4.52 -11.10
N ASP A 110 -13.05 -5.19 -10.35
CA ASP A 110 -13.08 -5.12 -8.89
C ASP A 110 -12.21 -6.26 -8.34
N LEU A 111 -11.10 -5.89 -7.70
CA LEU A 111 -10.19 -6.82 -7.02
C LEU A 111 -10.48 -6.79 -5.53
N THR A 112 -11.11 -7.85 -5.02
CA THR A 112 -11.31 -8.05 -3.58
C THR A 112 -10.09 -8.72 -2.99
N LEU A 113 -9.29 -7.94 -2.28
CA LEU A 113 -8.12 -8.38 -1.53
C LEU A 113 -8.61 -8.96 -0.19
N SER A 114 -8.37 -10.23 0.06
CA SER A 114 -8.64 -10.85 1.36
C SER A 114 -7.82 -10.16 2.45
N ALA A 115 -8.23 -10.31 3.72
CA ALA A 115 -7.42 -9.86 4.84
C ALA A 115 -5.97 -10.40 4.71
N PRO A 116 -4.95 -9.54 4.84
CA PRO A 116 -3.57 -9.90 4.57
C PRO A 116 -3.10 -10.98 5.54
N THR A 117 -2.26 -11.88 5.05
CA THR A 117 -1.57 -12.88 5.87
C THR A 117 -0.20 -12.39 6.32
N ARG A 118 0.31 -11.31 5.70
CA ARG A 118 1.53 -10.63 6.11
C ARG A 118 1.41 -9.13 5.95
N ILE A 119 1.94 -8.40 6.93
CA ILE A 119 2.23 -6.98 6.84
C ILE A 119 3.72 -6.79 7.10
N TYR A 120 4.41 -6.17 6.14
CA TYR A 120 5.74 -5.60 6.34
C TYR A 120 5.60 -4.09 6.43
N MET A 121 6.24 -3.47 7.41
CA MET A 121 6.25 -2.02 7.57
C MET A 121 7.67 -1.56 7.86
N GLU A 122 8.07 -0.51 7.18
CA GLU A 122 9.28 0.24 7.43
C GLU A 122 8.94 1.72 7.52
N GLN A 123 9.48 2.39 8.53
CA GLN A 123 9.22 3.80 8.79
C GLN A 123 10.52 4.45 9.25
N HIS A 124 10.82 5.61 8.67
CA HIS A 124 12.01 6.38 8.99
C HIS A 124 11.74 7.87 9.04
N GLY A 125 12.53 8.55 9.86
CA GLY A 125 12.63 10.01 9.84
C GLY A 125 11.66 10.71 10.77
N LYS A 126 11.83 12.03 10.85
CA LYS A 126 11.16 12.87 11.85
C LYS A 126 9.68 13.12 11.54
N ALA A 127 9.23 12.92 10.30
CA ALA A 127 7.84 13.13 9.92
C ALA A 127 6.88 12.22 10.70
N PHE A 128 7.34 11.04 11.09
CA PHE A 128 6.53 10.05 11.82
C PHE A 128 6.84 10.01 13.32
N GLY A 129 7.63 10.95 13.85
CA GLY A 129 8.04 10.92 15.26
C GLY A 129 6.97 11.30 16.28
N ARG A 130 5.77 11.57 15.81
CA ARG A 130 4.59 11.80 16.64
C ARG A 130 3.60 10.64 16.55
N ASP A 131 3.88 9.64 15.72
CA ASP A 131 3.10 8.41 15.64
C ASP A 131 3.36 7.59 16.91
N ALA A 132 2.38 6.78 17.32
CA ALA A 132 2.51 5.97 18.52
C ALA A 132 3.57 4.85 18.36
N ILE A 133 3.86 4.47 17.10
CA ILE A 133 4.99 3.61 16.74
C ILE A 133 6.22 4.49 16.46
N SER A 134 7.36 4.13 17.06
CA SER A 134 8.66 4.84 16.98
C SER A 134 9.04 5.35 15.58
N THR A 135 9.73 6.51 15.50
CA THR A 135 10.20 7.16 14.26
C THR A 135 10.92 6.23 13.28
N ASN A 136 11.71 5.30 13.81
CA ASN A 136 12.52 4.38 13.03
C ASN A 136 12.19 2.96 13.45
N VAL A 137 11.49 2.24 12.59
CA VAL A 137 11.05 0.88 12.86
C VAL A 137 11.01 0.04 11.59
N MET A 138 11.24 -1.26 11.77
CA MET A 138 10.88 -2.28 10.81
C MET A 138 10.04 -3.34 11.55
N LEU A 139 8.82 -3.58 11.07
CA LEU A 139 7.92 -4.62 11.56
C LEU A 139 7.65 -5.61 10.43
N ASP A 140 7.66 -6.90 10.76
CA ASP A 140 7.34 -7.95 9.80
C ASP A 140 6.57 -9.07 10.50
N THR A 141 5.29 -9.18 10.20
CA THR A 141 4.42 -10.18 10.85
C THR A 141 4.81 -11.63 10.51
N ALA A 142 5.59 -11.85 9.45
CA ALA A 142 6.12 -13.18 9.12
C ALA A 142 7.38 -13.54 9.92
N ASN A 143 8.11 -12.54 10.44
CA ASN A 143 9.37 -12.71 11.16
C ASN A 143 9.32 -11.96 12.51
N TRP A 144 8.20 -12.11 13.22
CA TRP A 144 7.91 -11.35 14.43
C TRP A 144 8.83 -11.69 15.60
N THR A 145 9.13 -10.70 16.43
CA THR A 145 9.96 -10.85 17.64
C THR A 145 9.37 -10.09 18.82
N ASP A 146 9.76 -10.44 20.05
CA ASP A 146 9.31 -9.72 21.26
C ASP A 146 9.67 -8.22 21.23
N ALA A 147 10.78 -7.87 20.59
CA ALA A 147 11.17 -6.49 20.37
C ALA A 147 10.17 -5.75 19.47
N MET A 148 9.65 -6.40 18.42
CA MET A 148 8.60 -5.85 17.56
C MET A 148 7.29 -5.66 18.34
N THR A 149 6.91 -6.59 19.22
CA THR A 149 5.74 -6.41 20.12
C THR A 149 5.88 -5.15 20.95
N THR A 150 7.05 -4.95 21.57
CA THR A 150 7.31 -3.76 22.42
C THR A 150 7.18 -2.45 21.63
N VAL A 151 7.58 -2.44 20.36
CA VAL A 151 7.52 -1.24 19.51
C VAL A 151 6.14 -1.00 18.92
N ALA A 152 5.46 -2.05 18.46
CA ALA A 152 4.12 -1.96 17.87
C ALA A 152 3.04 -1.69 18.92
N PHE A 153 3.22 -2.20 20.14
CA PHE A 153 2.23 -2.20 21.22
C PHE A 153 2.83 -1.67 22.53
N PRO A 154 3.18 -0.38 22.61
CA PRO A 154 3.80 0.19 23.81
C PRO A 154 2.90 0.17 25.05
N SER A 155 1.57 0.08 24.89
CA SER A 155 0.60 -0.08 25.97
C SER A 155 0.51 -1.50 26.54
N GLY A 156 1.01 -2.51 25.80
CA GLY A 156 1.11 -3.89 26.25
C GLY A 156 -0.21 -4.67 26.32
N SER A 157 -1.25 -4.26 25.58
CA SER A 157 -2.54 -4.99 25.54
C SER A 157 -2.58 -6.11 24.49
N GLU A 158 -1.64 -6.11 23.55
CA GLU A 158 -1.59 -6.99 22.38
C GLU A 158 -0.37 -7.93 22.45
N ASP A 159 -0.53 -9.14 21.92
CA ASP A 159 0.39 -10.28 22.05
C ASP A 159 1.06 -10.65 20.70
N GLY A 160 1.31 -9.65 19.85
CA GLY A 160 2.23 -9.76 18.71
C GLY A 160 1.59 -9.79 17.32
N ALA A 161 2.16 -10.56 16.40
CA ALA A 161 1.84 -10.48 14.97
C ALA A 161 0.36 -10.72 14.63
N ALA A 162 -0.31 -11.63 15.34
CA ALA A 162 -1.72 -11.93 15.10
C ALA A 162 -2.61 -10.72 15.44
N ASP A 163 -2.35 -10.05 16.55
CA ASP A 163 -3.07 -8.83 16.91
C ASP A 163 -2.76 -7.68 15.95
N PHE A 164 -1.51 -7.58 15.48
CA PHE A 164 -1.13 -6.58 14.48
C PHE A 164 -1.87 -6.78 13.16
N LEU A 165 -1.96 -8.04 12.69
CA LEU A 165 -2.75 -8.41 11.52
C LEU A 165 -4.24 -8.15 11.75
N SER A 166 -4.77 -8.46 12.94
CA SER A 166 -6.19 -8.21 13.24
C SER A 166 -6.53 -6.72 13.29
N GLN A 167 -5.58 -5.88 13.70
CA GLN A 167 -5.80 -4.45 13.86
C GLN A 167 -5.65 -3.69 12.54
N TYR A 168 -4.64 -4.04 11.73
CA TYR A 168 -4.29 -3.29 10.52
C TYR A 168 -4.55 -4.04 9.22
N GLY A 169 -4.79 -5.35 9.30
CA GLY A 169 -5.16 -6.20 8.18
C GLY A 169 -6.67 -6.29 8.02
N ARG A 170 -7.15 -5.93 6.84
CA ARG A 170 -8.58 -6.03 6.51
C ARG A 170 -8.77 -6.40 5.05
N GLU A 171 -9.92 -7.02 4.79
CA GLU A 171 -10.39 -7.22 3.43
C GLU A 171 -10.76 -5.86 2.82
N MET A 172 -10.46 -5.67 1.54
CA MET A 172 -10.83 -4.47 0.81
C MET A 172 -11.05 -4.76 -0.68
N THR A 173 -11.92 -3.98 -1.32
CA THR A 173 -12.11 -4.06 -2.77
C THR A 173 -11.52 -2.81 -3.42
N ILE A 174 -10.61 -3.00 -4.37
CA ILE A 174 -10.00 -1.95 -5.17
C ILE A 174 -10.48 -2.11 -6.61
N THR A 175 -11.03 -1.05 -7.19
CA THR A 175 -11.37 -1.02 -8.62
C THR A 175 -10.14 -0.59 -9.40
N VAL A 176 -9.75 -1.38 -10.39
CA VAL A 176 -8.59 -1.15 -11.25
C VAL A 176 -9.00 -1.09 -12.71
N GLU A 177 -8.18 -0.46 -13.54
CA GLU A 177 -8.31 -0.46 -14.99
C GLU A 177 -7.22 -1.35 -15.60
N ASP A 178 -7.66 -2.32 -16.39
CA ASP A 178 -6.83 -3.19 -17.20
C ASP A 178 -7.12 -2.90 -18.70
N PRO A 179 -6.27 -2.09 -19.36
CA PRO A 179 -6.50 -1.71 -20.74
C PRO A 179 -6.37 -2.90 -21.72
N SER A 180 -5.82 -4.05 -21.29
CA SER A 180 -5.74 -5.24 -22.16
C SER A 180 -7.09 -5.91 -22.39
N LEU A 181 -8.10 -5.61 -21.56
CA LEU A 181 -9.45 -6.15 -21.68
C LEU A 181 -10.26 -5.53 -22.81
N SER A 182 -9.83 -4.38 -23.34
CA SER A 182 -10.47 -3.72 -24.48
C SER A 182 -9.44 -3.40 -25.56
N PRO A 183 -9.59 -3.93 -26.78
CA PRO A 183 -8.68 -3.61 -27.89
C PRO A 183 -8.78 -2.14 -28.34
N ASP A 184 -9.86 -1.46 -27.97
CA ASP A 184 -10.10 -0.05 -28.29
C ASP A 184 -9.54 0.89 -27.21
N ASP A 185 -9.08 0.36 -26.06
CA ASP A 185 -8.52 1.18 -24.99
C ASP A 185 -7.06 1.56 -25.29
N THR A 186 -6.82 2.88 -25.31
CA THR A 186 -5.52 3.49 -25.58
C THR A 186 -4.89 4.16 -24.35
N THR A 187 -5.45 3.98 -23.14
CA THR A 187 -4.91 4.59 -21.91
C THR A 187 -3.54 4.03 -21.53
N LEU A 188 -3.15 2.87 -22.08
CA LEU A 188 -1.85 2.19 -21.97
C LEU A 188 -1.32 2.02 -20.54
N SER A 189 -2.13 2.25 -19.52
CA SER A 189 -1.71 2.29 -18.12
C SER A 189 -2.65 1.49 -17.25
N TYR A 190 -2.09 0.49 -16.58
CA TYR A 190 -2.74 -0.23 -15.50
C TYR A 190 -2.78 0.71 -14.30
N ARG A 191 -3.98 1.09 -13.84
CA ARG A 191 -4.14 2.07 -12.76
C ARG A 191 -5.18 1.65 -11.75
N ILE A 192 -5.03 2.17 -10.53
CA ILE A 192 -6.08 2.10 -9.53
C ILE A 192 -7.09 3.21 -9.85
N VAL A 193 -8.35 2.82 -10.05
CA VAL A 193 -9.45 3.74 -10.38
C VAL A 193 -10.11 4.26 -9.11
N SER A 194 -10.31 3.36 -8.14
CA SER A 194 -10.83 3.72 -6.83
C SER A 194 -10.43 2.70 -5.76
N MET A 195 -10.34 3.17 -4.51
CA MET A 195 -10.11 2.35 -3.32
C MET A 195 -11.02 2.85 -2.18
N PRO A 196 -11.25 2.04 -1.13
CA PRO A 196 -12.00 2.48 0.03
C PRO A 196 -11.34 3.69 0.71
N GLU A 197 -12.14 4.57 1.33
CA GLU A 197 -11.63 5.73 2.09
C GLU A 197 -10.88 5.34 3.38
N GLU A 198 -10.84 4.05 3.70
CA GLU A 198 -10.16 3.53 4.89
C GLU A 198 -8.64 3.62 4.72
N SER A 199 -7.96 4.24 5.67
CA SER A 199 -6.52 4.51 5.58
C SER A 199 -5.67 3.24 5.56
N LEU A 200 -4.81 3.09 4.54
CA LEU A 200 -3.73 2.09 4.50
C LEU A 200 -2.56 2.48 5.41
N GLU A 201 -2.60 3.66 6.03
CA GLU A 201 -1.56 4.10 6.94
C GLU A 201 -1.67 3.37 8.29
N ILE A 202 -0.50 3.01 8.83
CA ILE A 202 -0.36 2.53 10.20
C ILE A 202 0.31 3.65 11.01
N THR A 203 -0.40 4.16 12.01
CA THR A 203 0.02 5.28 12.88
C THR A 203 0.26 4.86 14.34
N GLY A 204 -0.02 3.60 14.69
CA GLY A 204 -0.14 3.14 16.08
C GLY A 204 -1.43 3.63 16.76
N ASN A 205 -1.75 3.05 17.92
CA ASN A 205 -2.92 3.41 18.75
C ASN A 205 -2.69 4.68 19.58
#